data_AF-A0A7J4P5Y0-F1
#
_entry.id   AF-A0A7J4P5Y0-F1
#
_cell.length_a   1.000
_cell.length_b   1.000
_cell.length_c   1.000
_cell.angle_alpha   90.00
_cell.angle_beta   90.00
_cell.angle_gamma   90.00
#
_symmetry.space_group_name_H-M   'P 1'
#
loop_
_entity.id
_entity.type
_entity.pdbx_description
1 polymer ?
#
loop_
_entity_poly.entity_id
_entity_poly.type
_entity_poly.pdbx_seq_one_letter_code
_entity_poly.pdbx_strand_id
1 'polypeptide(L)'
;MPSARDITLGISERNQKVATIICTNGDFVDEKAADRIASSRSIVPFISIDGLRDLHDKRRGEGSYDNALKAMGRFKERKAMIGYSTTITSENFREVSSERFMDEMVKIAPS
;
A
#
# COMPACT_ATOMS: atom_id res chain seq x y z
N MET A 1 -19.38 11.72 12.51
CA MET A 1 -18.21 11.17 13.25
C MET A 1 -17.04 11.11 12.30
N PRO A 2 -15.80 11.43 12.73
CA PRO A 2 -14.62 11.27 11.88
C PRO A 2 -14.42 9.79 11.51
N SER A 3 -13.94 9.52 10.30
CA SER A 3 -13.63 8.15 9.89
C SER A 3 -12.42 7.60 10.64
N ALA A 4 -12.23 6.28 10.65
CA ALA A 4 -11.01 5.67 11.20
C ALA A 4 -9.74 6.27 10.56
N ARG A 5 -9.78 6.52 9.25
CA ARG A 5 -8.71 7.22 8.52
C ARG A 5 -8.45 8.61 9.09
N ASP A 6 -9.49 9.41 9.31
CA ASP A 6 -9.32 10.77 9.82
C ASP A 6 -8.69 10.81 11.20
N ILE A 7 -9.06 9.85 12.05
CA ILE A 7 -8.50 9.71 13.39
C ILE A 7 -7.03 9.30 13.29
N THR A 8 -6.70 8.25 12.53
CA THR A 8 -5.32 7.78 12.36
C THR A 8 -4.43 8.87 11.79
N LEU A 9 -4.82 9.49 10.66
CA LEU A 9 -4.05 10.55 10.03
C LEU A 9 -3.88 11.74 10.98
N GLY A 10 -4.95 12.17 11.66
CA GLY A 10 -4.88 13.29 12.60
C GLY A 10 -3.97 13.03 13.81
N ILE A 11 -3.90 11.80 14.32
CA ILE A 11 -2.96 11.44 15.39
C ILE A 11 -1.53 11.45 14.87
N SER A 12 -1.28 10.85 13.71
CA SER A 12 0.07 10.77 13.12
C SER A 12 0.60 12.13 12.70
N GLU A 13 -0.26 12.99 12.15
CA GLU A 13 0.05 14.39 11.79
C GLU A 13 0.53 15.18 13.00
N ARG A 14 -0.12 15.01 14.16
CA ARG A 14 0.26 15.66 15.43
C ARG A 14 1.50 15.07 16.09
N ASN A 15 1.88 13.83 15.75
CA ASN A 15 2.96 13.09 16.40
C ASN A 15 4.04 12.68 15.38
N GLN A 16 4.73 13.68 14.81
CA GLN A 16 5.74 13.44 13.78
C GLN A 16 6.99 12.65 14.24
N LYS A 17 7.14 12.42 15.55
CA LYS A 17 8.24 11.63 16.15
C LYS A 17 7.96 10.12 16.20
N VAL A 18 6.74 9.70 15.87
CA VAL A 18 6.33 8.28 15.91
C VAL A 18 6.00 7.84 14.49
N ALA A 19 6.73 6.84 13.99
CA ALA A 19 6.42 6.23 12.70
C ALA A 19 5.07 5.51 12.78
N THR A 20 4.17 5.84 11.87
CA THR A 20 2.86 5.19 11.71
C THR A 20 2.84 4.43 10.40
N ILE A 21 2.66 3.12 10.48
CA ILE A 21 2.45 2.27 9.32
C ILE A 21 0.95 2.10 9.10
N ILE A 22 0.48 2.39 7.89
CA ILE A 22 -0.93 2.18 7.51
C ILE A 22 -1.00 1.05 6.48
N CYS A 23 -1.43 -0.12 6.91
CA CYS A 23 -1.70 -1.24 6.01
C CYS A 23 -3.12 -1.10 5.42
N THR A 24 -3.24 -1.11 4.09
CA THR A 24 -4.51 -0.99 3.38
C THR A 24 -4.53 -1.82 2.10
N ASN A 25 -5.71 -2.18 1.58
CA ASN A 25 -5.85 -2.83 0.29
C ASN A 25 -5.78 -1.86 -0.90
N GLY A 26 -5.81 -0.54 -0.65
CA GLY A 26 -5.65 0.49 -1.69
C GLY A 26 -6.93 0.99 -2.34
N ASP A 27 -8.06 0.28 -2.22
CA ASP A 27 -9.32 0.59 -2.93
C ASP A 27 -9.79 2.03 -2.71
N PHE A 28 -9.68 2.54 -1.48
CA PHE A 28 -10.18 3.86 -1.08
C PHE A 28 -9.08 4.93 -0.99
N VAL A 29 -7.93 4.70 -1.61
CA VAL A 29 -6.84 5.69 -1.71
C VAL A 29 -7.10 6.55 -2.94
N ASP A 30 -7.97 7.55 -2.83
CA ASP A 30 -8.14 8.58 -3.86
C ASP A 30 -7.03 9.64 -3.84
N GLU A 31 -7.06 10.61 -4.76
CA GLU A 31 -6.06 11.67 -4.84
C GLU A 31 -5.93 12.46 -3.54
N LYS A 32 -7.06 12.79 -2.90
CA LYS A 32 -7.09 13.57 -1.65
C LYS A 32 -6.48 12.79 -0.50
N ALA A 33 -6.78 11.50 -0.39
CA ALA A 33 -6.18 10.62 0.61
C ALA A 33 -4.68 10.46 0.35
N ALA A 34 -4.28 10.29 -0.91
CA ALA A 34 -2.87 10.17 -1.30
C ALA A 34 -2.08 11.45 -0.97
N ASP A 35 -2.61 12.63 -1.30
CA ASP A 35 -2.00 13.94 -0.97
C ASP A 35 -1.79 14.09 0.52
N ARG A 36 -2.83 13.79 1.31
CA ARG A 36 -2.77 13.94 2.77
C ARG A 36 -1.73 13.02 3.39
N ILE A 37 -1.71 11.74 2.99
CA ILE A 37 -0.74 10.76 3.48
C ILE A 37 0.68 11.16 3.06
N ALA A 38 0.90 11.50 1.80
CA ALA A 38 2.21 11.87 1.26
C ALA A 38 2.78 13.15 1.90
N SER A 39 1.93 14.05 2.38
CA SER A 39 2.36 15.28 3.06
C SER A 39 2.92 15.05 4.46
N SER A 40 2.65 13.88 5.08
CA SER A 40 3.14 13.55 6.42
C SER A 40 4.48 12.84 6.38
N ARG A 41 5.44 13.28 7.20
CA ARG A 41 6.75 12.62 7.31
C ARG A 41 6.74 11.39 8.21
N SER A 42 5.70 11.22 9.03
CA SER A 42 5.58 10.13 9.99
C SER A 42 4.80 8.94 9.46
N ILE A 43 4.15 9.05 8.30
CA ILE A 43 3.25 8.01 7.78
C ILE A 43 3.92 7.28 6.62
N VAL A 44 3.90 5.95 6.69
CA VAL A 44 4.33 5.09 5.59
C VAL A 44 3.16 4.16 5.23
N PRO A 45 2.48 4.36 4.08
CA PRO A 45 1.44 3.46 3.62
C PRO A 45 2.06 2.15 3.13
N PHE A 46 1.45 1.03 3.54
CA PHE A 46 1.75 -0.32 3.08
C PHE A 46 0.54 -0.83 2.31
N ILE A 47 0.69 -1.04 1.00
CA ILE A 47 -0.38 -1.59 0.17
C ILE A 47 -0.33 -3.12 0.21
N SER A 48 -1.46 -3.73 0.53
CA SER A 48 -1.58 -5.18 0.62
C SER A 48 -1.56 -5.79 -0.77
N ILE A 49 -0.55 -6.63 -1.04
CA ILE A 49 -0.38 -7.37 -2.29
C ILE A 49 0.15 -8.76 -1.99
N ASP A 50 -0.50 -9.78 -2.53
CA ASP A 50 -0.39 -11.17 -2.04
C ASP A 50 0.06 -12.15 -3.13
N GLY A 51 0.71 -11.60 -4.17
CA GLY A 51 1.05 -12.29 -5.39
C GLY A 51 0.88 -11.37 -6.58
N LEU A 52 1.20 -11.89 -7.75
CA LEU A 52 0.80 -11.36 -9.04
C LEU A 52 -0.71 -11.52 -9.20
N ARG A 53 -1.25 -10.90 -10.25
CA ARG A 53 -2.69 -10.74 -10.48
C ARG A 53 -3.52 -11.98 -10.15
N ASP A 54 -3.20 -13.13 -10.71
CA ASP A 54 -4.04 -14.33 -10.58
C ASP A 54 -4.14 -14.81 -9.12
N LEU A 55 -3.01 -14.89 -8.40
CA LEU A 55 -3.02 -15.31 -6.99
C LEU A 55 -3.59 -14.23 -6.07
N HIS A 56 -3.31 -12.96 -6.37
CA HIS A 56 -3.82 -11.85 -5.58
C HIS A 56 -5.34 -11.74 -5.71
N ASP A 57 -5.87 -11.71 -6.93
CA ASP A 57 -7.30 -11.59 -7.20
C ASP A 57 -8.06 -12.82 -6.69
N LYS A 58 -7.48 -14.03 -6.82
CA LYS A 58 -8.07 -15.26 -6.24
C LYS A 58 -8.30 -15.12 -4.73
N ARG A 59 -7.40 -14.44 -4.01
CA ARG A 59 -7.50 -14.25 -2.55
C ARG A 59 -8.36 -13.05 -2.17
N ARG A 60 -8.21 -11.93 -2.89
CA ARG A 60 -8.70 -10.61 -2.46
C ARG A 60 -9.87 -10.08 -3.28
N GLY A 61 -10.26 -10.79 -4.33
CA GLY A 61 -11.34 -10.42 -5.25
C GLY A 61 -10.83 -9.93 -6.59
N GLU A 62 -11.63 -10.16 -7.63
CA GLU A 62 -11.33 -9.74 -8.99
C GLU A 62 -11.08 -8.23 -9.07
N GLY A 63 -9.99 -7.83 -9.74
CA GLY A 63 -9.62 -6.43 -9.92
C GLY A 63 -8.91 -5.78 -8.72
N SER A 64 -8.75 -6.50 -7.60
CA SER A 64 -8.03 -5.98 -6.43
C SER A 64 -6.56 -5.70 -6.72
N TYR A 65 -5.93 -6.47 -7.61
CA TYR A 65 -4.54 -6.24 -8.02
C TYR A 65 -4.35 -4.89 -8.71
N ASP A 66 -5.27 -4.51 -9.60
CA ASP A 66 -5.23 -3.21 -10.27
C ASP A 66 -5.47 -2.06 -9.30
N ASN A 67 -6.39 -2.23 -8.35
CA ASN A 67 -6.62 -1.22 -7.32
C ASN A 67 -5.38 -1.01 -6.44
N ALA A 68 -4.69 -2.09 -6.07
CA ALA A 68 -3.44 -2.03 -5.33
C ALA A 68 -2.36 -1.28 -6.13
N LEU A 69 -2.13 -1.65 -7.39
CA LEU A 69 -1.15 -0.98 -8.26
C LEU A 69 -1.50 0.49 -8.51
N LYS A 70 -2.79 0.83 -8.65
CA LYS A 70 -3.25 2.21 -8.81
C LYS A 70 -2.98 3.04 -7.57
N ALA A 71 -3.25 2.51 -6.37
CA ALA A 71 -2.93 3.18 -5.11
C ALA A 71 -1.42 3.38 -4.94
N MET A 72 -0.63 2.36 -5.25
CA MET A 72 0.83 2.42 -5.26
C MET A 72 1.35 3.49 -6.24
N GLY A 73 0.79 3.56 -7.45
CA GLY A 73 1.12 4.57 -8.46
C GLY A 73 0.88 6.00 -7.97
N ARG A 74 -0.27 6.26 -7.35
CA ARG A 74 -0.59 7.58 -6.77
C ARG A 74 0.46 8.05 -5.75
N PHE A 75 0.97 7.14 -4.93
CA PHE A 75 2.01 7.48 -3.97
C PHE A 75 3.39 7.64 -4.62
N LYS A 76 3.70 6.82 -5.63
CA LYS A 76 4.94 6.94 -6.40
C LYS A 76 5.04 8.30 -7.09
N GLU A 77 3.96 8.76 -7.72
CA GLU A 77 3.89 10.10 -8.36
C GLU A 77 4.18 11.24 -7.38
N ARG A 78 3.79 11.07 -6.12
CA ARG A 78 4.02 12.02 -5.03
C ARG A 78 5.38 11.87 -4.34
N LYS A 79 6.20 10.93 -4.79
CA LYS A 79 7.49 10.56 -4.16
C LYS A 79 7.34 10.23 -2.67
N ALA A 80 6.18 9.69 -2.28
CA ALA A 80 5.94 9.29 -0.91
C ALA A 80 6.76 8.02 -0.59
N MET A 81 7.26 7.93 0.64
CA MET A 81 7.82 6.67 1.13
C MET A 81 6.68 5.66 1.24
N ILE A 82 6.78 4.52 0.55
CA ILE A 82 5.76 3.47 0.53
C ILE A 82 6.36 2.09 0.74
N GLY A 83 5.54 1.18 1.25
CA GLY A 83 5.83 -0.24 1.31
C GLY A 83 4.69 -1.08 0.76
N TYR A 84 4.88 -2.39 0.78
CA TYR A 84 3.84 -3.36 0.53
C TYR A 84 3.80 -4.39 1.66
N SER A 85 2.64 -4.99 1.89
CA SER A 85 2.48 -6.07 2.86
C SER A 85 1.88 -7.30 2.19
N THR A 86 2.48 -8.46 2.44
CA THR A 86 2.07 -9.73 1.85
C THR A 86 1.71 -10.72 2.96
N THR A 87 0.53 -11.33 2.88
CA THR A 87 0.23 -12.51 3.67
C THR A 87 0.74 -13.74 2.95
N ILE A 88 1.76 -14.39 3.51
CA ILE A 88 2.33 -15.62 2.95
C ILE A 88 1.43 -16.80 3.32
N THR A 89 1.07 -17.62 2.33
CA THR A 89 0.28 -18.83 2.44
C THR A 89 0.95 -19.97 1.68
N SER A 90 0.50 -21.21 1.89
CA SER A 90 0.95 -22.37 1.10
C SER A 90 0.64 -22.24 -0.40
N GLU A 91 -0.33 -21.40 -0.78
CA GLU A 91 -0.72 -21.20 -2.17
C GLU A 91 0.18 -20.17 -2.89
N ASN A 92 0.68 -19.15 -2.18
CA ASN A 92 1.41 -18.04 -2.81
C ASN A 92 2.90 -18.00 -2.50
N PHE A 93 3.41 -18.76 -1.52
CA PHE A 93 4.78 -18.60 -1.02
C PHE A 93 5.83 -18.63 -2.13
N ARG A 94 5.69 -19.54 -3.12
CA ARG A 94 6.62 -19.67 -4.24
C ARG A 94 6.65 -18.43 -5.13
N GLU A 95 5.49 -17.80 -5.33
CA GLU A 95 5.38 -16.62 -6.19
C GLU A 95 5.88 -15.37 -5.46
N VAL A 96 5.45 -15.16 -4.21
CA VAL A 96 5.82 -13.97 -3.45
C VAL A 96 7.29 -13.97 -3.01
N SER A 97 7.94 -15.13 -3.02
CA SER A 97 9.39 -15.25 -2.82
C SER A 97 10.19 -15.26 -4.12
N SER A 98 9.56 -15.11 -5.28
CA SER A 98 10.24 -15.16 -6.58
C SER A 98 10.91 -13.83 -6.92
N GLU A 99 12.01 -13.88 -7.69
CA GLU A 99 12.64 -12.69 -8.26
C GLU A 99 11.64 -11.86 -9.07
N ARG A 100 10.81 -12.53 -9.88
CA ARG A 100 9.77 -11.87 -10.67
C ARG A 100 8.84 -11.00 -9.82
N PHE A 101 8.35 -11.51 -8.68
CA PHE A 101 7.48 -10.72 -7.82
C PHE A 101 8.24 -9.56 -7.18
N MET A 102 9.48 -9.78 -6.72
CA MET A 102 10.33 -8.71 -6.18
C MET A 102 10.61 -7.62 -7.21
N ASP A 103 10.89 -7.97 -8.46
CA ASP A 103 11.11 -7.02 -9.56
C ASP A 103 9.88 -6.13 -9.79
N GLU A 104 8.67 -6.70 -9.78
CA GLU A 104 7.44 -5.91 -9.86
C GLU A 104 7.28 -4.96 -8.67
N MET A 105 7.63 -5.41 -7.46
CA MET A 105 7.52 -4.57 -6.26
C MET A 105 8.54 -3.43 -6.25
N VAL A 106 9.75 -3.65 -6.76
CA VAL A 106 10.78 -2.60 -6.85
C VAL A 106 10.40 -1.54 -7.87
N LYS A 107 9.70 -1.89 -8.97
CA LYS A 107 9.19 -0.89 -9.94
C LYS A 107 8.25 0.13 -9.32
N ILE A 108 7.61 -0.20 -8.19
CA ILE A 108 6.69 0.70 -7.48
C ILE A 108 7.45 1.72 -6.61
N ALA A 109 8.70 1.45 -6.23
CA ALA A 109 9.49 2.39 -5.44
C ALA A 109 9.66 3.73 -6.17
N PRO A 110 9.59 4.87 -5.46
CA PRO A 110 9.92 6.17 -6.03
C PRO A 110 11.37 6.19 -6.55
N SER A 111 11.56 6.71 -7.76
CA SER A 111 12.87 6.98 -8.37
C SER A 111 13.39 8.37 -8.01
#